data_AF-A0A965JT00-F1
#
_entry.id   AF-A0A965JT00-F1
#
_cell.length_a   1.000
_cell.length_b   1.000
_cell.length_c   1.000
_cell.angle_alpha   90.00
_cell.angle_beta   90.00
_cell.angle_gamma   90.00
#
_symmetry.space_group_name_H-M   'P 1'
#
loop_
_entity.id
_entity.type
_entity.pdbx_description
1 polymer ?
#
loop_
_entity_poly.entity_id
_entity_poly.type
_entity_poly.pdbx_seq_one_letter_code
_entity_poly.pdbx_strand_id
1 'polypeptide(L)'
;MKHILFFLFIYHISSIVGQYVNVDKQLLWEISGNGLKEKSYLFGTLHSNDKRIFDLSDSVYYALDRANLIILEADIFELFKDIDSREDLPNTLYDKDGKAYTASEIASRTTYGDENGMPQFIDAALEEYCHNANKKFFALEDVKDQLNLGAKLNFTKRVFINDAFNDFSNQKLIELYLKGDISAIERFIRANLSADKEQFTALITDRNNKMAHNLDSILKKKESFFCAIGAGHLAGSEGVINLLRTRGFRLRPMLWTRSENKTLAKKTINSYRSYTYKDLESGLNANFHGKPFSEKNTDGSLSLIYREYGQGNSYFIDIVPNDSTLSFEQIATIYIACPPNVSFYKKILDDGTLLFEGLSDTYPEGLNWVRIIFSEKYFAVIKTYGGNKYLHSDRPKKFFDNVWFE
;
A
#
# COMPACT_ATOMS: atom_id res chain seq x y z
N MET A 1 -21.82 -64.75 -40.59
CA MET A 1 -21.83 -63.79 -39.45
C MET A 1 -20.85 -62.68 -39.78
N LYS A 2 -21.33 -61.46 -40.06
CA LYS A 2 -20.49 -60.27 -40.27
C LYS A 2 -20.42 -59.50 -38.95
N HIS A 3 -19.24 -59.41 -38.35
CA HIS A 3 -19.03 -58.58 -37.16
C HIS A 3 -18.69 -57.15 -37.61
N ILE A 4 -19.56 -56.20 -37.29
CA ILE A 4 -19.32 -54.76 -37.44
C ILE A 4 -18.67 -54.29 -36.14
N LEU A 5 -17.40 -53.89 -36.20
CA LEU A 5 -16.75 -53.16 -35.12
C LEU A 5 -17.18 -51.68 -35.18
N PHE A 6 -17.82 -51.21 -34.11
CA PHE A 6 -18.16 -49.81 -33.92
C PHE A 6 -17.03 -49.15 -33.11
N PHE A 7 -16.21 -48.31 -33.76
CA PHE A 7 -15.25 -47.46 -33.06
C PHE A 7 -15.98 -46.22 -32.53
N LEU A 8 -16.15 -46.15 -31.21
CA LEU A 8 -16.61 -44.95 -30.50
C LEU A 8 -15.46 -43.94 -30.44
N PHE A 9 -15.56 -42.87 -31.23
CA PHE A 9 -14.68 -41.70 -31.13
C PHE A 9 -15.13 -40.87 -29.93
N ILE A 10 -14.37 -40.92 -28.82
CA ILE A 10 -14.55 -40.01 -27.69
C ILE A 10 -13.96 -38.66 -28.11
N TYR A 11 -14.82 -37.69 -28.44
CA TYR A 11 -14.43 -36.30 -28.59
C TYR A 11 -14.07 -35.75 -27.20
N HIS A 12 -12.78 -35.56 -26.93
CA HIS A 12 -12.32 -34.72 -25.83
C HIS A 12 -12.74 -33.28 -26.14
N ILE A 13 -13.77 -32.79 -25.45
CA ILE A 13 -14.07 -31.36 -25.36
C ILE A 13 -12.99 -30.77 -24.45
N SER A 14 -11.91 -30.27 -25.03
CA SER A 14 -10.99 -29.37 -24.34
C SER A 14 -11.76 -28.08 -24.07
N SER A 15 -12.09 -27.83 -22.80
CA SER A 15 -12.62 -26.55 -22.35
C SER A 15 -11.62 -25.45 -22.71
N ILE A 16 -11.91 -24.69 -23.76
CA ILE A 16 -11.16 -23.50 -24.14
C ILE A 16 -11.41 -22.46 -23.05
N VAL A 17 -10.41 -22.24 -22.20
CA VAL A 17 -10.46 -21.16 -21.22
C VAL A 17 -10.26 -19.83 -21.97
N GLY A 18 -11.18 -18.89 -21.82
CA GLY A 18 -11.10 -17.59 -22.46
C GLY A 18 -9.98 -16.72 -21.87
N GLN A 19 -9.19 -16.08 -22.74
CA GLN A 19 -8.23 -15.04 -22.36
C GLN A 19 -8.57 -13.76 -23.13
N TYR A 20 -8.85 -12.69 -22.38
CA TYR A 20 -9.04 -11.36 -22.92
C TYR A 20 -7.68 -10.70 -23.13
N VAL A 21 -7.49 -10.08 -24.29
CA VAL A 21 -6.27 -9.36 -24.65
C VAL A 21 -6.63 -7.94 -25.05
N ASN A 22 -5.93 -6.95 -24.51
CA ASN A 22 -6.03 -5.55 -24.93
C ASN A 22 -4.62 -5.07 -25.36
N VAL A 23 -4.50 -4.69 -26.63
CA VAL A 23 -3.22 -4.29 -27.25
C VAL A 23 -2.89 -2.80 -27.03
N ASP A 24 -3.89 -1.99 -26.68
CA ASP A 24 -3.77 -0.54 -26.53
C ASP A 24 -3.32 -0.15 -25.12
N LYS A 25 -3.47 -1.05 -24.14
CA LYS A 25 -3.03 -0.84 -22.75
C LYS A 25 -1.52 -1.09 -22.60
N GLN A 26 -0.74 -0.02 -22.52
CA GLN A 26 0.73 -0.06 -22.54
C GLN A 26 1.37 0.36 -21.20
N LEU A 27 0.82 -0.09 -20.07
CA LEU A 27 1.38 0.22 -18.75
C LEU A 27 2.56 -0.67 -18.35
N LEU A 28 2.71 -1.85 -18.95
CA LEU A 28 3.79 -2.80 -18.64
C LEU A 28 4.72 -2.99 -19.84
N TRP A 29 6.03 -2.93 -19.59
CA TRP A 29 7.06 -3.04 -20.61
C TRP A 29 8.12 -4.06 -20.20
N GLU A 30 8.53 -4.91 -21.14
CA GLU A 30 9.65 -5.85 -20.98
C GLU A 30 10.95 -5.17 -21.45
N ILE A 31 11.98 -5.22 -20.61
CA ILE A 31 13.34 -4.76 -20.89
C ILE A 31 14.21 -5.97 -21.25
N SER A 32 14.94 -5.86 -22.35
CA SER A 32 15.90 -6.89 -22.79
C SER A 32 17.02 -6.30 -23.66
N GLY A 33 17.90 -7.14 -24.21
CA GLY A 33 19.04 -6.71 -25.01
C GLY A 33 20.30 -6.52 -24.15
N ASN A 34 21.34 -5.93 -24.74
CA ASN A 34 22.61 -5.61 -24.08
C ASN A 34 23.25 -6.78 -23.27
N GLY A 35 23.08 -8.02 -23.74
CA GLY A 35 23.63 -9.21 -23.09
C GLY A 35 22.91 -9.65 -21.79
N LEU A 36 21.72 -9.11 -21.50
CA LEU A 36 20.86 -9.58 -20.42
C LEU A 36 20.40 -11.02 -20.67
N LYS A 37 20.57 -11.88 -19.65
CA LYS A 37 20.11 -13.28 -19.70
C LYS A 37 18.65 -13.42 -19.30
N GLU A 38 18.24 -12.63 -18.32
CA GLU A 38 16.87 -12.59 -17.81
C GLU A 38 16.19 -11.29 -18.24
N LYS A 39 14.86 -11.32 -18.25
CA LYS A 39 14.02 -10.14 -18.56
C LYS A 39 13.78 -9.34 -17.29
N SER A 40 13.81 -8.02 -17.43
CA SER A 40 13.31 -7.09 -16.41
C SER A 40 12.05 -6.41 -16.91
N TYR A 41 11.27 -5.83 -16.00
CA TYR A 41 9.99 -5.23 -16.32
C TYR A 41 9.92 -3.80 -15.79
N LEU A 42 9.27 -2.91 -16.56
CA LEU A 42 8.97 -1.54 -16.19
C LEU A 42 7.46 -1.34 -16.24
N PHE A 43 6.87 -0.95 -15.13
CA PHE A 43 5.43 -0.79 -14.94
C PHE A 43 5.11 0.66 -14.57
N GLY A 44 4.06 1.21 -15.20
CA GLY A 44 3.54 2.54 -14.92
C GLY A 44 2.49 2.49 -13.81
N THR A 45 2.74 3.15 -12.68
CA THR A 45 1.81 3.29 -11.55
C THR A 45 1.04 4.61 -11.59
N LEU A 46 0.03 4.73 -10.73
CA LEU A 46 -0.66 5.99 -10.45
C LEU A 46 -0.84 6.09 -8.93
N HIS A 47 -0.41 7.21 -8.34
CA HIS A 47 -0.48 7.46 -6.89
C HIS A 47 -1.93 7.73 -6.43
N SER A 48 -2.75 6.69 -6.46
CA SER A 48 -4.16 6.74 -6.07
C SER A 48 -4.54 5.44 -5.40
N ASN A 49 -5.47 5.54 -4.45
CA ASN A 49 -6.08 4.38 -3.81
C ASN A 49 -7.33 3.86 -4.57
N ASP A 50 -7.66 4.41 -5.75
CA ASP A 50 -8.88 4.03 -6.48
C ASP A 50 -8.90 2.54 -6.83
N LYS A 51 -9.92 1.82 -6.36
CA LYS A 51 -10.06 0.36 -6.56
C LYS A 51 -9.96 -0.08 -8.02
N ARG A 52 -10.38 0.75 -8.97
CA ARG A 52 -10.38 0.43 -10.41
C ARG A 52 -8.96 0.23 -10.94
N ILE A 53 -7.96 0.92 -10.39
CA ILE A 53 -6.57 0.82 -10.87
C ILE A 53 -5.86 -0.44 -10.36
N PHE A 54 -6.44 -1.15 -9.39
CA PHE A 54 -5.90 -2.39 -8.82
C PHE A 54 -6.34 -3.66 -9.56
N ASP A 55 -7.19 -3.54 -10.58
CA ASP A 55 -7.50 -4.66 -11.50
C ASP A 55 -6.35 -4.85 -12.50
N LEU A 56 -5.20 -5.26 -11.99
CA LEU A 56 -3.98 -5.48 -12.75
C LEU A 56 -4.14 -6.68 -13.69
N SER A 57 -3.47 -6.61 -14.85
CA SER A 57 -3.46 -7.72 -15.81
C SER A 57 -2.68 -8.92 -15.29
N ASP A 58 -2.98 -10.09 -15.85
CA ASP A 58 -2.23 -11.31 -15.57
C ASP A 58 -0.75 -11.16 -15.95
N SER A 59 -0.44 -10.36 -16.97
CA SER A 59 0.93 -10.04 -17.37
C SER A 59 1.69 -9.27 -16.28
N VAL A 60 1.02 -8.38 -15.54
CA VAL A 60 1.63 -7.66 -14.39
C VAL A 60 1.88 -8.64 -13.25
N TYR A 61 0.89 -9.46 -12.88
CA TYR A 61 1.09 -10.48 -11.84
C TYR A 61 2.22 -11.44 -12.20
N TYR A 62 2.29 -11.89 -13.46
CA TYR A 62 3.37 -12.75 -13.96
C TYR A 62 4.75 -12.10 -13.82
N ALA A 63 4.88 -10.84 -14.23
CA ALA A 63 6.14 -10.10 -14.17
C ALA A 63 6.58 -9.85 -12.71
N LEU A 64 5.63 -9.49 -11.84
CA LEU A 64 5.87 -9.22 -10.43
C LEU A 64 6.28 -10.48 -9.65
N ASP A 65 5.60 -11.60 -9.88
CA ASP A 65 5.86 -12.88 -9.20
C ASP A 65 7.27 -13.40 -9.49
N ARG A 66 7.71 -13.33 -10.77
CA ARG A 66 9.02 -13.82 -11.21
C ARG A 66 10.21 -12.95 -10.81
N ALA A 67 9.98 -11.68 -10.49
CA ALA A 67 11.06 -10.77 -10.13
C ALA A 67 11.51 -11.01 -8.67
N ASN A 68 12.81 -11.17 -8.45
CA ASN A 68 13.37 -11.26 -7.09
C ASN A 68 13.72 -9.89 -6.50
N LEU A 69 13.89 -8.88 -7.36
CA LEU A 69 14.15 -7.49 -7.02
C LEU A 69 12.95 -6.65 -7.44
N ILE A 70 12.34 -5.95 -6.49
CA ILE A 70 11.31 -4.95 -6.71
C ILE A 70 11.96 -3.58 -6.60
N ILE A 71 11.72 -2.74 -7.59
CA ILE A 71 12.25 -1.40 -7.69
C ILE A 71 11.07 -0.42 -7.70
N LEU A 72 11.09 0.59 -6.83
CA LEU A 72 10.12 1.68 -6.80
C LEU A 72 10.84 3.03 -6.92
N GLU A 73 10.08 4.12 -7.11
CA GLU A 73 10.64 5.47 -7.16
C GLU A 73 11.36 5.83 -5.86
N ALA A 74 10.73 5.57 -4.72
CA ALA A 74 11.25 5.84 -3.38
C ALA A 74 10.87 4.69 -2.42
N ASP A 75 11.49 4.67 -1.24
CA ASP A 75 11.00 3.89 -0.10
C ASP A 75 9.78 4.60 0.48
N ILE A 76 8.59 4.08 0.20
CA ILE A 76 7.32 4.72 0.56
C ILE A 76 7.12 4.68 2.07
N PHE A 77 7.44 3.55 2.69
CA PHE A 77 7.22 3.40 4.12
C PHE A 77 8.18 4.30 4.92
N GLU A 78 9.43 4.46 4.51
CA GLU A 78 10.36 5.42 5.11
C GLU A 78 9.95 6.87 4.82
N LEU A 79 9.54 7.17 3.58
CA LEU A 79 9.10 8.51 3.16
C LEU A 79 7.90 9.04 3.96
N PHE A 80 6.96 8.16 4.31
CA PHE A 80 5.71 8.53 4.98
C PHE A 80 5.62 8.03 6.43
N LYS A 81 6.75 7.64 7.05
CA LYS A 81 6.81 7.10 8.42
C LYS A 81 6.00 7.94 9.43
N ASP A 82 6.19 9.26 9.37
CA ASP A 82 5.64 10.22 10.32
C ASP A 82 4.46 11.04 9.75
N ILE A 83 3.98 10.69 8.56
CA ILE A 83 2.92 11.44 7.86
C ILE A 83 1.55 10.82 8.16
N ASP A 84 0.65 11.61 8.75
CA ASP A 84 -0.77 11.30 8.74
C ASP A 84 -1.33 11.66 7.35
N SER A 85 -1.87 10.65 6.66
CA SER A 85 -2.41 10.82 5.32
C SER A 85 -3.86 11.30 5.32
N ARG A 86 -4.53 11.34 6.48
CA ARG A 86 -5.91 11.82 6.61
C ARG A 86 -5.95 13.34 6.41
N GLU A 87 -6.88 13.81 5.59
CA GLU A 87 -7.17 15.24 5.44
C GLU A 87 -8.17 15.73 6.49
N ASP A 88 -9.10 14.85 6.86
CA ASP A 88 -10.19 15.13 7.79
C ASP A 88 -10.14 14.20 9.01
N LEU A 89 -10.40 14.76 10.18
CA LEU A 89 -10.63 13.97 11.39
C LEU A 89 -12.08 13.44 11.43
N PRO A 90 -12.29 12.25 12.01
CA PRO A 90 -13.61 11.65 12.20
C PRO A 90 -14.50 12.56 13.08
N ASN A 91 -15.76 12.75 12.67
CA ASN A 91 -16.75 13.42 13.51
C ASN A 91 -17.53 12.37 14.31
N THR A 92 -17.34 12.37 15.63
CA THR A 92 -17.90 11.35 16.53
C THR A 92 -18.85 11.98 17.54
N LEU A 93 -20.01 11.35 17.69
CA LEU A 93 -21.03 11.66 18.67
C LEU A 93 -21.11 10.55 19.72
N TYR A 94 -21.72 10.87 20.86
CA TYR A 94 -21.92 9.93 21.95
C TYR A 94 -23.39 9.84 22.29
N ASP A 95 -23.90 8.63 22.51
CA ASP A 95 -25.24 8.46 23.05
C ASP A 95 -25.25 8.69 24.58
N LYS A 96 -26.44 8.58 25.19
CA LYS A 96 -26.63 8.78 26.64
C LYS A 96 -25.84 7.80 27.51
N ASP A 97 -25.42 6.66 26.94
CA ASP A 97 -24.69 5.59 27.61
C ASP A 97 -23.18 5.69 27.29
N GLY A 98 -22.75 6.76 26.61
CA GLY A 98 -21.36 7.01 26.24
C GLY A 98 -20.86 6.20 25.04
N LYS A 99 -21.76 5.53 24.29
CA LYS A 99 -21.38 4.78 23.10
C LYS A 99 -21.12 5.71 21.92
N ALA A 100 -19.94 5.60 21.33
CA ALA A 100 -19.57 6.36 20.15
C ALA A 100 -20.34 5.93 18.89
N TYR A 101 -20.78 6.91 18.10
CA TYR A 101 -21.38 6.72 16.79
C TYR A 101 -21.13 7.94 15.89
N THR A 102 -21.35 7.79 14.58
CA THR A 102 -21.33 8.91 13.63
C THR A 102 -22.68 9.03 12.95
N ALA A 103 -23.11 10.26 12.69
CA ALA A 103 -24.27 10.55 11.83
C ALA A 103 -23.85 10.72 10.35
N SER A 104 -22.55 10.72 10.05
CA SER A 104 -22.02 10.91 8.71
C SER A 104 -21.79 9.57 8.01
N GLU A 105 -22.35 9.41 6.82
CA GLU A 105 -22.04 8.29 5.92
C GLU A 105 -20.86 8.60 4.98
N ILE A 106 -20.33 9.83 5.04
CA ILE A 106 -19.24 10.30 4.19
C ILE A 106 -17.94 9.63 4.63
N ALA A 107 -17.17 9.14 3.65
CA ALA A 107 -15.82 8.64 3.87
C ALA A 107 -14.88 9.83 4.10
N SER A 108 -14.03 9.75 5.13
CA SER A 108 -12.94 10.71 5.30
C SER A 108 -12.00 10.65 4.10
N ARG A 109 -11.45 11.81 3.73
CA ARG A 109 -10.45 11.89 2.67
C ARG A 109 -9.05 11.67 3.17
N THR A 110 -8.21 11.21 2.25
CA THR A 110 -6.78 11.10 2.42
C THR A 110 -6.08 11.76 1.24
N THR A 111 -4.78 12.02 1.38
CA THR A 111 -3.92 12.54 0.30
C THR A 111 -3.99 11.70 -0.99
N TYR A 112 -4.40 10.42 -0.90
CA TYR A 112 -4.43 9.47 -2.00
C TYR A 112 -5.85 9.04 -2.45
N GLY A 113 -6.89 9.60 -1.84
CA GLY A 113 -8.30 9.32 -2.16
C GLY A 113 -9.21 9.38 -0.92
N ASP A 114 -9.93 8.30 -0.64
CA ASP A 114 -10.84 8.23 0.51
C ASP A 114 -10.87 6.83 1.17
N GLU A 115 -11.58 6.69 2.30
CA GLU A 115 -11.75 5.40 2.97
C GLU A 115 -12.46 4.32 2.12
N ASN A 116 -13.13 4.69 1.02
CA ASN A 116 -13.76 3.74 0.11
C ASN A 116 -12.76 3.12 -0.88
N GLY A 117 -11.56 3.67 -1.01
CA GLY A 117 -10.49 3.14 -1.84
C GLY A 117 -9.84 1.87 -1.27
N MET A 118 -8.64 1.59 -1.76
CA MET A 118 -7.77 0.52 -1.29
C MET A 118 -6.98 0.96 -0.05
N PRO A 119 -6.62 0.05 0.87
CA PRO A 119 -5.81 0.37 2.06
C PRO A 119 -4.51 1.11 1.75
N GLN A 120 -3.84 0.70 0.67
CA GLN A 120 -2.64 1.32 0.14
C GLN A 120 -2.94 1.87 -1.26
N PHE A 121 -2.25 2.93 -1.66
CA PHE A 121 -2.12 3.26 -3.09
C PHE A 121 -1.15 2.27 -3.76
N ILE A 122 -1.14 2.21 -5.09
CA ILE A 122 -0.54 1.07 -5.81
C ILE A 122 0.94 0.87 -5.50
N ASP A 123 1.73 1.94 -5.39
CA ASP A 123 3.17 1.85 -5.12
C ASP A 123 3.42 1.27 -3.72
N ALA A 124 2.72 1.79 -2.70
CA ALA A 124 2.75 1.25 -1.33
C ALA A 124 2.31 -0.22 -1.28
N ALA A 125 1.31 -0.62 -2.07
CA ALA A 125 0.87 -2.01 -2.14
C ALA A 125 1.92 -2.95 -2.78
N LEU A 126 2.69 -2.45 -3.76
CA LEU A 126 3.80 -3.20 -4.36
C LEU A 126 4.96 -3.35 -3.38
N GLU A 127 5.24 -2.31 -2.60
CA GLU A 127 6.27 -2.37 -1.56
C GLU A 127 5.86 -3.30 -0.41
N GLU A 128 4.61 -3.22 0.03
CA GLU A 128 4.04 -4.14 1.03
C GLU A 128 4.15 -5.60 0.57
N TYR A 129 3.80 -5.88 -0.68
CA TYR A 129 4.02 -7.20 -1.27
C TYR A 129 5.51 -7.59 -1.26
N CYS A 130 6.41 -6.67 -1.60
CA CYS A 130 7.86 -6.92 -1.57
C CYS A 130 8.32 -7.39 -0.19
N HIS A 131 7.93 -6.66 0.87
CA HIS A 131 8.27 -6.99 2.25
C HIS A 131 7.63 -8.28 2.72
N ASN A 132 6.34 -8.48 2.45
CA ASN A 132 5.59 -9.68 2.85
C ASN A 132 6.10 -10.95 2.16
N ALA A 133 6.54 -10.84 0.89
CA ALA A 133 7.11 -11.94 0.13
C ALA A 133 8.63 -12.10 0.32
N ASN A 134 9.26 -11.28 1.19
CA ASN A 134 10.70 -11.27 1.44
C ASN A 134 11.54 -11.13 0.15
N LYS A 135 11.08 -10.29 -0.78
CA LYS A 135 11.81 -9.93 -2.00
C LYS A 135 12.81 -8.82 -1.69
N LYS A 136 13.82 -8.68 -2.55
CA LYS A 136 14.77 -7.56 -2.44
C LYS A 136 14.08 -6.28 -2.88
N PHE A 137 14.32 -5.19 -2.15
CA PHE A 137 13.80 -3.86 -2.45
C PHE A 137 14.92 -2.90 -2.87
N PHE A 138 14.64 -1.98 -3.78
CA PHE A 138 15.53 -0.88 -4.15
C PHE A 138 14.72 0.36 -4.55
N ALA A 139 15.03 1.51 -3.94
CA ALA A 139 14.49 2.81 -4.30
C ALA A 139 15.36 3.50 -5.36
N LEU A 140 14.76 3.99 -6.45
CA LEU A 140 15.49 4.73 -7.50
C LEU A 140 15.92 6.13 -7.07
N GLU A 141 15.24 6.71 -6.09
CA GLU A 141 15.45 8.06 -5.59
C GLU A 141 15.58 8.04 -4.07
N ASP A 142 16.30 9.02 -3.52
CA ASP A 142 16.41 9.20 -2.08
C ASP A 142 15.14 9.88 -1.56
N VAL A 143 14.64 9.39 -0.42
CA VAL A 143 13.49 9.94 0.30
C VAL A 143 13.65 11.44 0.56
N LYS A 144 14.85 11.89 0.95
CA LYS A 144 15.16 13.29 1.23
C LYS A 144 15.07 14.14 -0.01
N ASP A 145 15.51 13.62 -1.16
CA ASP A 145 15.43 14.35 -2.43
C ASP A 145 13.97 14.61 -2.82
N GLN A 146 13.08 13.62 -2.64
CA GLN A 146 11.66 13.77 -2.94
C GLN A 146 10.97 14.75 -1.98
N LEU A 147 11.23 14.66 -0.67
CA LEU A 147 10.69 15.61 0.32
C LEU A 147 11.14 17.04 0.04
N ASN A 148 12.43 17.24 -0.25
CA ASN A 148 13.00 18.55 -0.55
C ASN A 148 12.39 19.13 -1.84
N LEU A 149 12.17 18.30 -2.86
CA LEU A 149 11.53 18.73 -4.11
C LEU A 149 10.08 19.18 -3.85
N GLY A 150 9.33 18.43 -3.05
CA GLY A 150 7.97 18.78 -2.65
C GLY A 150 7.89 20.10 -1.87
N ALA A 151 8.79 20.29 -0.91
CA ALA A 151 8.87 21.52 -0.11
C ALA A 151 9.29 22.74 -0.96
N LYS A 152 10.32 22.61 -1.80
CA LYS A 152 10.85 23.70 -2.65
C LYS A 152 9.83 24.22 -3.66
N LEU A 153 8.98 23.33 -4.19
CA LEU A 153 8.02 23.67 -5.23
C LEU A 153 6.65 24.13 -4.67
N ASN A 154 6.49 24.33 -3.34
CA ASN A 154 5.18 24.51 -2.68
C ASN A 154 4.16 23.44 -3.14
N PHE A 155 4.67 22.24 -3.43
CA PHE A 155 3.99 21.20 -4.20
C PHE A 155 2.85 20.56 -3.39
N THR A 156 3.07 20.45 -2.07
CA THR A 156 2.12 19.87 -1.11
C THR A 156 0.79 20.63 -1.03
N LYS A 157 0.74 21.92 -1.43
CA LYS A 157 -0.49 22.72 -1.34
C LYS A 157 -1.22 22.94 -2.65
N ARG A 158 -0.60 22.73 -3.81
CA ARG A 158 -1.20 23.04 -5.13
C ARG A 158 -1.49 21.84 -6.02
N VAL A 159 -0.77 20.72 -5.84
CA VAL A 159 -1.12 19.46 -6.54
C VAL A 159 -2.16 18.66 -5.76
N PHE A 160 -2.24 18.85 -4.44
CA PHE A 160 -3.10 18.05 -3.58
C PHE A 160 -4.33 18.80 -3.02
N ILE A 161 -4.36 20.14 -2.97
CA ILE A 161 -5.45 20.91 -2.31
C ILE A 161 -5.98 22.03 -3.23
N ASN A 162 -6.98 21.71 -4.08
CA ASN A 162 -7.98 22.69 -4.53
C ASN A 162 -9.26 21.97 -5.02
N ASP A 163 -10.25 21.89 -4.14
CA ASP A 163 -11.34 20.90 -4.01
C ASP A 163 -12.40 20.77 -5.13
N ALA A 164 -12.26 21.44 -6.27
CA ALA A 164 -13.23 21.28 -7.37
C ALA A 164 -12.59 21.12 -8.75
N PHE A 165 -11.43 21.76 -8.97
CA PHE A 165 -10.64 21.60 -10.18
C PHE A 165 -9.71 20.38 -10.13
N ASN A 166 -9.33 19.93 -8.93
CA ASN A 166 -8.49 18.73 -8.77
C ASN A 166 -9.27 17.43 -8.99
N ASP A 167 -10.52 17.31 -8.53
CA ASP A 167 -11.28 16.07 -8.67
C ASP A 167 -11.53 15.71 -10.14
N PHE A 168 -11.85 16.70 -10.97
CA PHE A 168 -12.01 16.48 -12.41
C PHE A 168 -10.69 16.06 -13.06
N SER A 169 -9.59 16.76 -12.75
CA SER A 169 -8.25 16.45 -13.29
C SER A 169 -7.75 15.07 -12.84
N ASN A 170 -7.99 14.72 -11.57
CA ASN A 170 -7.65 13.42 -10.98
C ASN A 170 -8.48 12.31 -11.60
N GLN A 171 -9.80 12.49 -11.69
CA GLN A 171 -10.68 11.54 -12.37
C GLN A 171 -10.28 11.37 -13.83
N LYS A 172 -9.89 12.46 -14.51
CA LYS A 172 -9.43 12.39 -15.89
C LYS A 172 -8.13 11.60 -16.02
N LEU A 173 -7.19 11.80 -15.10
CA LEU A 173 -5.94 11.05 -15.06
C LEU A 173 -6.21 9.56 -14.80
N ILE A 174 -7.13 9.22 -13.90
CA ILE A 174 -7.58 7.83 -13.66
C ILE A 174 -8.20 7.24 -14.93
N GLU A 175 -9.07 7.96 -15.64
CA GLU A 175 -9.62 7.48 -16.92
C GLU A 175 -8.54 7.19 -17.97
N LEU A 176 -7.56 8.07 -18.11
CA LEU A 176 -6.44 7.88 -19.03
C LEU A 176 -5.59 6.68 -18.61
N TYR A 177 -5.33 6.52 -17.31
CA TYR A 177 -4.62 5.38 -16.75
C TYR A 177 -5.35 4.06 -16.98
N LEU A 178 -6.68 4.01 -16.77
CA LEU A 178 -7.49 2.81 -17.01
C LEU A 178 -7.52 2.40 -18.49
N LYS A 179 -7.34 3.35 -19.41
CA LYS A 179 -7.15 3.10 -20.85
C LYS A 179 -5.74 2.61 -21.18
N GLY A 180 -4.76 2.88 -20.31
CA GLY A 180 -3.36 2.49 -20.47
C GLY A 180 -2.61 3.22 -21.59
N ASP A 181 -3.10 4.38 -22.03
CA ASP A 181 -2.46 5.22 -23.04
C ASP A 181 -1.42 6.13 -22.37
N ILE A 182 -0.18 5.61 -22.27
CA ILE A 182 0.94 6.33 -21.66
C ILE A 182 1.28 7.64 -22.39
N SER A 183 0.98 7.73 -23.69
CA SER A 183 1.22 8.95 -24.47
C SER A 183 0.19 10.03 -24.12
N ALA A 184 -1.07 9.65 -23.90
CA ALA A 184 -2.10 10.57 -23.44
C ALA A 184 -1.85 11.04 -22.00
N ILE A 185 -1.38 10.15 -21.13
CA ILE A 185 -0.98 10.49 -19.75
C ILE A 185 0.17 11.51 -19.77
N GLU A 186 1.21 11.27 -20.56
CA GLU A 186 2.34 12.20 -20.70
C GLU A 186 1.89 13.57 -21.20
N ARG A 187 1.05 13.63 -22.24
CA ARG A 187 0.51 14.90 -22.75
C ARG A 187 -0.35 15.62 -21.72
N PHE A 188 -1.16 14.88 -20.96
CA PHE A 188 -1.99 15.45 -19.90
C PHE A 188 -1.15 16.04 -18.78
N ILE A 189 -0.16 15.29 -18.26
CA ILE A 189 0.75 15.78 -17.22
C ILE A 189 1.54 16.98 -17.71
N ARG A 190 2.07 16.90 -18.94
CA ARG A 190 2.76 18.03 -19.58
C ARG A 190 1.86 19.25 -19.62
N ALA A 191 0.64 19.15 -20.16
CA ALA A 191 -0.26 20.30 -20.26
C ALA A 191 -0.58 20.93 -18.90
N ASN A 192 -0.78 20.12 -17.86
CA ASN A 192 -1.12 20.61 -16.52
C ASN A 192 0.08 21.17 -15.74
N LEU A 193 1.31 20.68 -15.98
CA LEU A 193 2.53 21.18 -15.34
C LEU A 193 3.24 22.27 -16.16
N SER A 194 3.00 22.35 -17.47
CA SER A 194 3.74 23.22 -18.41
C SER A 194 3.46 24.72 -18.27
N ALA A 195 2.48 25.12 -17.45
CA ALA A 195 2.35 26.52 -17.02
C ALA A 195 3.62 27.01 -16.32
N ASP A 196 4.44 26.09 -15.79
CA ASP A 196 5.77 26.33 -15.26
C ASP A 196 6.77 25.30 -15.83
N LYS A 197 7.58 25.74 -16.80
CA LYS A 197 8.59 24.89 -17.46
C LYS A 197 9.64 24.36 -16.47
N GLU A 198 9.94 25.11 -15.41
CA GLU A 198 10.89 24.68 -14.39
C GLU A 198 10.30 23.53 -13.57
N GLN A 199 9.01 23.59 -13.22
CA GLN A 199 8.31 22.50 -12.54
C GLN A 199 8.30 21.22 -13.37
N PHE A 200 7.90 21.26 -14.65
CA PHE A 200 7.91 20.05 -15.48
C PHE A 200 9.32 19.44 -15.59
N THR A 201 10.35 20.30 -15.71
CA THR A 201 11.74 19.83 -15.78
C THR A 201 12.15 19.15 -14.47
N ALA A 202 11.91 19.78 -13.32
CA ALA A 202 12.31 19.26 -12.02
C ALA A 202 11.53 17.99 -11.61
N LEU A 203 10.24 17.89 -11.96
CA LEU A 203 9.37 16.80 -11.52
C LEU A 203 9.31 15.62 -12.48
N ILE A 204 9.62 15.83 -13.77
CA ILE A 204 9.55 14.78 -14.79
C ILE A 204 10.92 14.59 -15.43
N THR A 205 11.46 15.59 -16.11
CA THR A 205 12.66 15.41 -16.95
C THR A 205 13.91 15.02 -16.14
N ASP A 206 14.22 15.74 -15.07
CA ASP A 206 15.41 15.48 -14.24
C ASP A 206 15.29 14.13 -13.52
N ARG A 207 14.10 13.83 -12.99
CA ARG A 207 13.77 12.55 -12.36
C ARG A 207 13.87 11.39 -13.36
N ASN A 208 13.36 11.54 -14.59
CA ASN A 208 13.51 10.54 -15.65
C ASN A 208 14.97 10.21 -15.94
N ASN A 209 15.82 11.23 -16.03
CA ASN A 209 17.25 11.06 -16.27
C ASN A 209 17.94 10.30 -15.12
N LYS A 210 17.63 10.67 -13.86
CA LYS A 210 18.13 9.99 -12.66
C LYS A 210 17.67 8.53 -12.61
N MET A 211 16.36 8.29 -12.75
CA MET A 211 15.78 6.95 -12.76
C MET A 211 16.38 6.08 -13.87
N ALA A 212 16.49 6.60 -15.09
CA ALA A 212 17.04 5.83 -16.20
C ALA A 212 18.55 5.54 -16.03
N HIS A 213 19.31 6.45 -15.40
CA HIS A 213 20.71 6.20 -15.03
C HIS A 213 20.85 5.09 -13.98
N ASN A 214 20.00 5.12 -12.95
CA ASN A 214 19.99 4.10 -11.90
C ASN A 214 19.56 2.74 -12.43
N LEU A 215 18.52 2.70 -13.28
CA LEU A 215 18.09 1.47 -13.96
C LEU A 215 19.17 0.90 -14.88
N ASP A 216 19.87 1.74 -15.68
CA ASP A 216 21.01 1.27 -16.50
C ASP A 216 22.11 0.63 -15.63
N SER A 217 22.44 1.27 -14.50
CA SER A 217 23.43 0.74 -13.54
C SER A 217 23.02 -0.60 -12.95
N ILE A 218 21.73 -0.81 -12.66
CA ILE A 218 21.20 -2.08 -12.15
C ILE A 218 21.17 -3.13 -13.26
N LEU A 219 20.72 -2.80 -14.46
CA LEU A 219 20.68 -3.70 -15.61
C LEU A 219 22.09 -4.24 -15.95
N LYS A 220 23.14 -3.41 -15.80
CA LYS A 220 24.54 -3.83 -15.98
C LYS A 220 24.98 -4.92 -14.99
N LYS A 221 24.36 -5.02 -13.81
CA LYS A 221 24.59 -6.11 -12.84
C LYS A 221 23.95 -7.43 -13.26
N LYS A 222 23.13 -7.43 -14.33
CA LYS A 222 22.45 -8.60 -14.91
C LYS A 222 21.48 -9.30 -13.95
N GLU A 223 20.92 -8.56 -12.99
CA GLU A 223 19.84 -9.03 -12.12
C GLU A 223 18.48 -8.65 -12.72
N SER A 224 17.54 -9.60 -12.80
CA SER A 224 16.17 -9.34 -13.24
C SER A 224 15.39 -8.62 -12.15
N PHE A 225 14.55 -7.65 -12.55
CA PHE A 225 13.71 -6.91 -11.61
C PHE A 225 12.33 -6.60 -12.18
N PHE A 226 11.42 -6.24 -11.28
CA PHE A 226 10.18 -5.55 -11.59
C PHE A 226 10.29 -4.12 -11.05
N CYS A 227 10.27 -3.14 -11.94
CA CYS A 227 10.34 -1.73 -11.60
C CYS A 227 8.98 -1.08 -11.79
N ALA A 228 8.51 -0.33 -10.80
CA ALA A 228 7.30 0.47 -10.89
C ALA A 228 7.64 1.94 -10.67
N ILE A 229 7.24 2.78 -11.62
CA ILE A 229 7.35 4.24 -11.57
C ILE A 229 6.06 4.85 -12.10
N GLY A 230 5.74 6.08 -11.74
CA GLY A 230 4.54 6.78 -12.18
C GLY A 230 4.42 6.76 -13.70
N ALA A 231 3.22 6.48 -14.21
CA ALA A 231 2.97 6.32 -15.65
C ALA A 231 3.35 7.56 -16.47
N GLY A 232 3.35 8.74 -15.85
CA GLY A 232 3.82 9.99 -16.45
C GLY A 232 5.29 10.01 -16.87
N HIS A 233 6.11 9.16 -16.27
CA HIS A 233 7.54 9.06 -16.53
C HIS A 233 7.88 8.15 -17.72
N LEU A 234 6.92 7.37 -18.23
CA LEU A 234 7.19 6.32 -19.20
C LEU A 234 7.41 6.84 -20.62
N ALA A 235 6.48 7.66 -21.11
CA ALA A 235 6.40 8.07 -22.52
C ALA A 235 7.11 9.41 -22.79
N GLY A 236 7.17 9.78 -24.09
CA GLY A 236 7.83 11.00 -24.54
C GLY A 236 9.32 10.80 -24.91
N SER A 237 9.92 11.81 -25.53
CA SER A 237 11.33 11.77 -25.94
C SER A 237 12.28 11.67 -24.73
N GLU A 238 11.91 12.30 -23.63
CA GLU A 238 12.63 12.26 -22.35
C GLU A 238 12.03 11.23 -21.37
N GLY A 239 11.11 10.38 -21.83
CA GLY A 239 10.53 9.30 -21.01
C GLY A 239 11.55 8.19 -20.74
N VAL A 240 11.44 7.54 -19.59
CA VAL A 240 12.34 6.45 -19.16
C VAL A 240 12.44 5.35 -20.21
N ILE A 241 11.35 5.05 -20.93
CA ILE A 241 11.37 4.06 -22.01
C ILE A 241 12.33 4.49 -23.13
N ASN A 242 12.25 5.74 -23.58
CA ASN A 242 13.11 6.23 -24.64
C ASN A 242 14.57 6.37 -24.16
N LEU A 243 14.77 6.86 -22.95
CA LEU A 243 16.09 7.00 -22.33
C LEU A 243 16.80 5.65 -22.13
N LEU A 244 16.09 4.55 -21.89
CA LEU A 244 16.70 3.23 -21.85
C LEU A 244 16.98 2.68 -23.26
N ARG A 245 16.14 3.00 -24.26
CA ARG A 245 16.41 2.66 -25.66
C ARG A 245 17.67 3.33 -26.20
N THR A 246 17.89 4.61 -25.90
CA THR A 246 19.12 5.32 -26.30
C THR A 246 20.37 4.71 -25.68
N ARG A 247 20.25 4.06 -24.52
CA ARG A 247 21.31 3.29 -23.86
C ARG A 247 21.48 1.86 -24.38
N GLY A 248 20.79 1.49 -25.46
CA GLY A 248 20.96 0.21 -26.14
C GLY A 248 20.07 -0.94 -25.65
N PHE A 249 19.14 -0.68 -24.73
CA PHE A 249 18.15 -1.66 -24.31
C PHE A 249 16.97 -1.73 -25.28
N ARG A 250 16.34 -2.90 -25.38
CA ARG A 250 15.10 -3.11 -26.11
C ARG A 250 13.94 -3.09 -25.12
N LEU A 251 12.99 -2.19 -25.35
CA LEU A 251 11.75 -2.10 -24.58
C LEU A 251 10.54 -2.39 -25.46
N ARG A 252 9.78 -3.42 -25.08
CA ARG A 252 8.59 -3.89 -25.80
C ARG A 252 7.37 -3.82 -24.86
N PRO A 253 6.21 -3.30 -25.30
CA PRO A 253 5.03 -3.32 -24.47
C PRO A 253 4.58 -4.77 -24.28
N MET A 254 4.25 -5.12 -23.06
CA MET A 254 3.64 -6.39 -22.71
C MET A 254 2.13 -6.30 -22.93
N LEU A 255 1.55 -7.31 -23.58
CA LEU A 255 0.11 -7.35 -23.80
C LEU A 255 -0.64 -7.33 -22.47
N TRP A 256 -1.67 -6.51 -22.37
CA TRP A 256 -2.59 -6.56 -21.24
C TRP A 256 -3.47 -7.80 -21.42
N THR A 257 -3.36 -8.75 -20.50
CA THR A 257 -4.11 -10.01 -20.56
C THR A 257 -4.94 -10.24 -19.31
N ARG A 258 -6.09 -10.90 -19.47
CA ARG A 258 -6.95 -11.32 -18.37
C ARG A 258 -7.59 -12.66 -18.67
N SER A 259 -7.30 -13.63 -17.82
CA SER A 259 -7.89 -14.96 -17.86
C SER A 259 -9.19 -14.97 -17.06
N GLU A 260 -10.13 -15.82 -17.46
CA GLU A 260 -11.37 -16.03 -16.69
C GLU A 260 -11.09 -16.50 -15.26
N ASN A 261 -10.12 -17.42 -15.12
CA ASN A 261 -9.68 -17.94 -13.83
C ASN A 261 -8.45 -17.19 -13.32
N LYS A 262 -8.36 -17.02 -12.00
CA LYS A 262 -7.16 -16.46 -11.35
C LYS A 262 -5.92 -17.29 -11.72
N THR A 263 -4.93 -16.65 -12.31
CA THR A 263 -3.63 -17.26 -12.63
C THR A 263 -2.88 -17.68 -11.36
N LEU A 264 -1.90 -18.58 -11.50
CA LEU A 264 -1.05 -19.00 -10.37
C LEU A 264 -0.33 -17.80 -9.76
N ALA A 265 0.30 -16.96 -10.57
CA ALA A 265 0.98 -15.75 -10.12
C ALA A 265 0.04 -14.83 -9.32
N LYS A 266 -1.20 -14.61 -9.80
CA LYS A 266 -2.20 -13.83 -9.07
C LYS A 266 -2.59 -14.49 -7.74
N LYS A 267 -2.69 -15.83 -7.67
CA LYS A 267 -2.96 -16.54 -6.41
C LYS A 267 -1.80 -16.40 -5.43
N THR A 268 -0.57 -16.61 -5.90
CA THR A 268 0.67 -16.45 -5.10
C THR A 268 0.78 -15.04 -4.53
N ILE A 269 0.64 -14.00 -5.36
CA ILE A 269 0.72 -12.62 -4.88
C ILE A 269 -0.39 -12.33 -3.86
N ASN A 270 -1.60 -12.85 -4.08
CA ASN A 270 -2.71 -12.68 -3.13
C ASN A 270 -2.55 -13.43 -1.81
N SER A 271 -1.63 -14.40 -1.68
CA SER A 271 -1.35 -15.04 -0.39
C SER A 271 -0.41 -14.22 0.50
N TYR A 272 0.28 -13.21 -0.03
CA TYR A 272 1.19 -12.33 0.71
C TYR A 272 0.51 -11.02 1.16
N ARG A 273 -0.72 -11.12 1.69
CA ARG A 273 -1.53 -9.98 2.16
C ARG A 273 -1.51 -9.76 3.67
N SER A 274 -0.68 -10.54 4.37
CA SER A 274 -0.55 -10.48 5.82
C SER A 274 0.90 -10.70 6.21
N TYR A 275 1.31 -10.04 7.27
CA TYR A 275 2.61 -10.18 7.91
C TYR A 275 2.42 -10.58 9.36
N THR A 276 2.96 -11.73 9.74
CA THR A 276 2.95 -12.18 11.15
C THR A 276 4.24 -11.70 11.81
N TYR A 277 4.09 -10.80 12.77
CA TYR A 277 5.14 -10.38 13.68
C TYR A 277 5.18 -11.31 14.90
N LYS A 278 6.38 -11.71 15.31
CA LYS A 278 6.62 -12.54 16.50
C LYS A 278 7.75 -11.95 17.32
N ASP A 279 7.46 -11.61 18.58
CA ASP A 279 8.48 -11.23 19.55
C ASP A 279 8.75 -12.37 20.53
N LEU A 280 9.94 -12.94 20.44
CA LEU A 280 10.34 -14.09 21.26
C LEU A 280 10.61 -13.71 22.73
N GLU A 281 10.86 -12.44 23.02
CA GLU A 281 11.16 -11.95 24.37
C GLU A 281 9.89 -11.83 25.22
N SER A 282 8.86 -11.17 24.69
CA SER A 282 7.58 -10.98 25.36
C SER A 282 6.56 -12.10 25.10
N GLY A 283 6.77 -12.92 24.06
CA GLY A 283 5.79 -13.89 23.57
C GLY A 283 4.67 -13.27 22.72
N LEU A 284 4.73 -11.96 22.42
CA LEU A 284 3.71 -11.30 21.63
C LEU A 284 3.74 -11.77 20.17
N ASN A 285 2.57 -12.11 19.65
CA ASN A 285 2.32 -12.35 18.25
C ASN A 285 1.27 -11.35 17.73
N ALA A 286 1.47 -10.84 16.51
CA ALA A 286 0.55 -9.89 15.88
C ALA A 286 0.49 -10.09 14.37
N ASN A 287 -0.72 -10.16 13.81
CA ASN A 287 -0.93 -10.18 12.37
C ASN A 287 -1.27 -8.79 11.84
N PHE A 288 -0.37 -8.22 11.04
CA PHE A 288 -0.56 -6.98 10.30
C PHE A 288 -0.89 -7.27 8.82
N HIS A 289 -1.40 -6.28 8.10
CA HIS A 289 -1.54 -6.38 6.63
C HIS A 289 -0.17 -6.32 5.93
N GLY A 290 0.75 -5.51 6.45
CA GLY A 290 2.13 -5.39 5.98
C GLY A 290 3.14 -5.39 7.13
N LYS A 291 4.43 -5.44 6.80
CA LYS A 291 5.50 -5.41 7.79
C LYS A 291 5.46 -4.12 8.61
N PRO A 292 5.31 -4.17 9.96
CA PRO A 292 5.34 -2.98 10.78
C PRO A 292 6.78 -2.46 10.93
N PHE A 293 6.91 -1.15 11.15
CA PHE A 293 8.10 -0.56 11.74
C PHE A 293 8.23 -0.98 13.19
N SER A 294 9.46 -1.18 13.66
CA SER A 294 9.74 -1.52 15.05
C SER A 294 10.77 -0.55 15.62
N GLU A 295 10.49 0.02 16.79
CA GLU A 295 11.37 0.96 17.47
C GLU A 295 11.49 0.59 18.95
N LYS A 296 12.72 0.44 19.45
CA LYS A 296 12.97 0.23 20.88
C LYS A 296 13.08 1.58 21.56
N ASN A 297 12.24 1.79 22.56
CA ASN A 297 12.20 3.02 23.34
C ASN A 297 13.23 3.00 24.47
N THR A 298 13.54 4.17 25.01
CA THR A 298 14.54 4.33 26.08
C THR A 298 14.10 3.73 27.41
N ASP A 299 12.79 3.55 27.62
CA ASP A 299 12.21 2.90 28.79
C ASP A 299 12.19 1.36 28.69
N GLY A 300 12.71 0.80 27.59
CA GLY A 300 12.75 -0.64 27.33
C GLY A 300 11.50 -1.19 26.65
N SER A 301 10.48 -0.37 26.38
CA SER A 301 9.34 -0.79 25.58
C SER A 301 9.69 -0.92 24.09
N LEU A 302 8.90 -1.73 23.37
CA LEU A 302 9.02 -1.91 21.93
C LEU A 302 7.73 -1.43 21.25
N SER A 303 7.84 -0.45 20.36
CA SER A 303 6.72 0.05 19.56
C SER A 303 6.72 -0.58 18.18
N LEU A 304 5.57 -1.09 17.77
CA LEU A 304 5.29 -1.57 16.42
C LEU A 304 4.29 -0.63 15.75
N ILE A 305 4.61 -0.15 14.55
CA ILE A 305 3.80 0.85 13.84
C ILE A 305 3.55 0.39 12.41
N TYR A 306 2.29 0.30 12.00
CA TYR A 306 1.90 0.05 10.62
C TYR A 306 0.84 1.07 10.18
N ARG A 307 0.97 1.60 8.97
CA ARG A 307 0.09 2.63 8.41
C ARG A 307 -0.42 2.23 7.03
N GLU A 308 -1.71 2.47 6.82
CA GLU A 308 -2.41 2.40 5.53
C GLU A 308 -2.52 3.81 4.97
N TYR A 309 -1.74 4.15 3.95
CA TYR A 309 -1.73 5.50 3.40
C TYR A 309 -2.92 5.79 2.48
N GLY A 310 -3.48 4.74 1.86
CA GLY A 310 -4.65 4.87 1.01
C GLY A 310 -5.89 5.22 1.81
N GLN A 311 -6.21 4.44 2.85
CA GLN A 311 -7.41 4.68 3.69
C GLN A 311 -7.16 5.52 4.94
N GLY A 312 -5.90 5.79 5.29
CA GLY A 312 -5.53 6.61 6.45
C GLY A 312 -5.64 5.90 7.80
N ASN A 313 -5.67 4.56 7.82
CA ASN A 313 -5.73 3.81 9.06
C ASN A 313 -4.33 3.56 9.61
N SER A 314 -4.15 3.68 10.92
CA SER A 314 -2.88 3.41 11.58
C SER A 314 -3.07 2.44 12.75
N TYR A 315 -2.08 1.59 12.94
CA TYR A 315 -2.09 0.48 13.90
C TYR A 315 -0.79 0.50 14.69
N PHE A 316 -0.92 0.52 16.01
CA PHE A 316 0.19 0.61 16.95
C PHE A 316 0.10 -0.53 17.96
N ILE A 317 1.25 -1.09 18.32
CA ILE A 317 1.37 -2.00 19.43
C ILE A 317 2.60 -1.58 20.23
N ASP A 318 2.40 -1.12 21.46
CA ASP A 318 3.48 -0.91 22.41
C ASP A 318 3.57 -2.12 23.34
N ILE A 319 4.71 -2.82 23.31
CA ILE A 319 5.01 -3.93 24.23
C ILE A 319 5.78 -3.35 25.41
N VAL A 320 5.15 -3.36 26.57
CA VAL A 320 5.66 -2.68 27.76
C VAL A 320 5.95 -3.71 28.86
N PRO A 321 7.13 -3.69 29.48
CA PRO A 321 7.40 -4.49 30.67
C PRO A 321 6.39 -4.18 31.78
N ASN A 322 5.87 -5.21 32.43
CA ASN A 322 4.87 -5.04 33.48
C ASN A 322 5.51 -4.46 34.75
N ASP A 323 4.99 -3.32 35.21
CA ASP A 323 5.36 -2.69 36.47
C ASP A 323 4.39 -3.15 37.57
N SER A 324 4.89 -3.95 38.52
CA SER A 324 4.09 -4.52 39.61
C SER A 324 3.59 -3.48 40.63
N THR A 325 3.98 -2.21 40.50
CA THR A 325 3.52 -1.13 41.38
C THR A 325 2.13 -0.59 41.01
N LEU A 326 1.66 -0.80 39.77
CA LEU A 326 0.35 -0.37 39.30
C LEU A 326 -0.60 -1.56 39.15
N SER A 327 -1.85 -1.39 39.58
CA SER A 327 -2.91 -2.35 39.25
C SER A 327 -3.25 -2.31 37.75
N PHE A 328 -3.80 -3.40 37.22
CA PHE A 328 -4.22 -3.46 35.82
C PHE A 328 -5.26 -2.39 35.46
N GLU A 329 -6.16 -2.05 36.38
CA GLU A 329 -7.13 -0.97 36.23
C GLU A 329 -6.47 0.41 36.17
N GLN A 330 -5.41 0.65 36.93
CA GLN A 330 -4.63 1.88 36.84
C GLN A 330 -3.91 2.00 35.49
N ILE A 331 -3.30 0.91 35.02
CA ILE A 331 -2.68 0.83 33.69
C ILE A 331 -3.73 1.14 32.61
N ALA A 332 -4.90 0.50 32.66
CA ALA A 332 -5.99 0.75 31.72
C ALA A 332 -6.45 2.20 31.72
N THR A 333 -6.56 2.81 32.90
CA THR A 333 -6.95 4.23 33.03
C THR A 333 -5.93 5.16 32.37
N ILE A 334 -4.63 4.90 32.56
CA ILE A 334 -3.53 5.72 32.02
C ILE A 334 -3.49 5.62 30.49
N TYR A 335 -3.49 4.39 29.96
CA TYR A 335 -3.23 4.17 28.54
C TYR A 335 -4.46 4.28 27.64
N ILE A 336 -5.66 4.00 28.16
CA ILE A 336 -6.89 4.20 27.37
C ILE A 336 -7.30 5.66 27.40
N ALA A 337 -7.13 6.38 28.52
CA ALA A 337 -7.41 7.82 28.60
C ALA A 337 -8.77 8.19 27.97
N CYS A 338 -9.87 7.60 28.47
CA CYS A 338 -11.18 7.76 27.86
C CYS A 338 -11.64 9.23 27.80
N PRO A 339 -12.37 9.62 26.73
CA PRO A 339 -13.05 10.90 26.67
C PRO A 339 -14.00 11.11 27.85
N PRO A 340 -14.35 12.36 28.20
CA PRO A 340 -15.31 12.65 29.26
C PRO A 340 -16.64 11.92 29.06
N ASN A 341 -17.14 11.28 30.12
CA ASN A 341 -18.39 10.49 30.14
C ASN A 341 -18.38 9.20 29.30
N VAL A 342 -17.20 8.78 28.82
CA VAL A 342 -16.99 7.48 28.17
C VAL A 342 -16.20 6.60 29.12
N SER A 343 -16.55 5.31 29.21
CA SER A 343 -15.81 4.34 30.03
C SER A 343 -15.25 3.22 29.16
N PHE A 344 -14.07 2.73 29.53
CA PHE A 344 -13.56 1.48 29.00
C PHE A 344 -14.24 0.29 29.70
N TYR A 345 -14.15 -0.88 29.10
CA TYR A 345 -14.70 -2.10 29.63
C TYR A 345 -13.61 -3.14 29.86
N LYS A 346 -13.82 -3.97 30.89
CA LYS A 346 -12.96 -5.10 31.27
C LYS A 346 -13.56 -6.40 30.74
N LYS A 347 -12.75 -7.28 30.17
CA LYS A 347 -13.17 -8.61 29.70
C LYS A 347 -12.10 -9.64 30.02
N ILE A 348 -12.53 -10.88 30.27
CA ILE A 348 -11.65 -12.05 30.34
C ILE A 348 -12.03 -12.96 29.17
N LEU A 349 -11.05 -13.39 28.39
CA LEU A 349 -11.24 -14.32 27.27
C LEU A 349 -11.31 -15.78 27.77
N ASP A 350 -11.70 -16.69 26.88
CA ASP A 350 -11.90 -18.11 27.23
C ASP A 350 -10.60 -18.81 27.66
N ASP A 351 -9.45 -18.31 27.21
CA ASP A 351 -8.11 -18.75 27.60
C ASP A 351 -7.63 -18.13 28.93
N GLY A 352 -8.45 -17.28 29.55
CA GLY A 352 -8.12 -16.57 30.80
C GLY A 352 -7.41 -15.23 30.59
N THR A 353 -7.12 -14.80 29.35
CA THR A 353 -6.48 -13.51 29.11
C THR A 353 -7.37 -12.36 29.56
N LEU A 354 -6.85 -11.54 30.47
CA LEU A 354 -7.48 -10.30 30.89
C LEU A 354 -7.21 -9.20 29.85
N LEU A 355 -8.26 -8.48 29.47
CA LEU A 355 -8.16 -7.31 28.61
C LEU A 355 -9.02 -6.14 29.08
N PHE A 356 -8.57 -4.94 28.72
CA PHE A 356 -9.35 -3.72 28.81
C PHE A 356 -9.43 -3.08 27.43
N GLU A 357 -10.59 -2.55 27.06
CA GLU A 357 -10.77 -1.89 25.77
C GLU A 357 -11.68 -0.68 25.92
N GLY A 358 -11.36 0.38 25.19
CA GLY A 358 -12.19 1.57 25.17
C GLY A 358 -11.76 2.54 24.08
N LEU A 359 -12.60 3.55 23.93
CA LEU A 359 -12.28 4.72 23.11
C LEU A 359 -11.36 5.65 23.90
N SER A 360 -10.44 6.27 23.17
CA SER A 360 -9.43 7.21 23.64
C SER A 360 -9.48 8.47 22.80
N ASP A 361 -9.11 9.61 23.36
CA ASP A 361 -8.91 10.86 22.62
C ASP A 361 -7.61 11.52 23.10
N THR A 362 -6.54 11.29 22.35
CA THR A 362 -5.18 11.70 22.72
C THR A 362 -4.51 12.47 21.59
N TYR A 363 -3.71 13.47 21.95
CA TYR A 363 -2.88 14.19 20.99
C TYR A 363 -1.58 13.42 20.70
N PRO A 364 -1.08 13.39 19.44
CA PRO A 364 -1.64 14.05 18.24
C PRO A 364 -2.68 13.25 17.45
N GLU A 365 -2.96 12.00 17.83
CA GLU A 365 -3.72 11.04 17.02
C GLU A 365 -5.22 11.40 16.87
N GLY A 366 -5.74 12.12 17.86
CA GLY A 366 -7.15 12.37 18.08
C GLY A 366 -7.87 11.12 18.58
N LEU A 367 -9.14 10.99 18.17
CA LEU A 367 -9.97 9.86 18.57
C LEU A 367 -9.42 8.52 18.04
N ASN A 368 -9.23 7.56 18.95
CA ASN A 368 -8.68 6.26 18.64
C ASN A 368 -9.27 5.15 19.53
N TRP A 369 -9.18 3.90 19.09
CA TRP A 369 -9.53 2.74 19.91
C TRP A 369 -8.28 2.15 20.52
N VAL A 370 -8.36 1.79 21.81
CA VAL A 370 -7.26 1.16 22.56
C VAL A 370 -7.73 -0.15 23.18
N ARG A 371 -6.96 -1.22 23.01
CA ARG A 371 -7.05 -2.46 23.78
C ARG A 371 -5.74 -2.72 24.50
N ILE A 372 -5.83 -3.12 25.77
CA ILE A 372 -4.68 -3.60 26.54
C ILE A 372 -4.89 -5.07 26.86
N ILE A 373 -3.88 -5.89 26.56
CA ILE A 373 -3.81 -7.31 26.94
C ILE A 373 -2.58 -7.54 27.83
N PHE A 374 -2.67 -8.49 28.76
CA PHE A 374 -1.64 -8.72 29.77
C PHE A 374 -1.08 -10.13 29.69
N SER A 375 0.23 -10.26 29.93
CA SER A 375 0.93 -11.50 30.25
C SER A 375 1.59 -11.39 31.63
N GLU A 376 2.31 -12.41 32.07
CA GLU A 376 2.98 -12.39 33.37
C GLU A 376 4.03 -11.28 33.49
N LYS A 377 4.78 -11.02 32.40
CA LYS A 377 5.94 -10.12 32.39
C LYS A 377 5.75 -8.85 31.59
N TYR A 378 4.76 -8.83 30.69
CA TYR A 378 4.52 -7.71 29.78
C TYR A 378 3.03 -7.41 29.70
N PHE A 379 2.71 -6.23 29.21
CA PHE A 379 1.40 -5.93 28.66
C PHE A 379 1.58 -5.26 27.29
N ALA A 380 0.58 -5.40 26.44
CA ALA A 380 0.58 -4.78 25.12
C ALA A 380 -0.51 -3.72 25.07
N VAL A 381 -0.16 -2.50 24.68
CA VAL A 381 -1.09 -1.41 24.40
C VAL A 381 -1.29 -1.34 22.90
N ILE A 382 -2.45 -1.77 22.46
CA ILE A 382 -2.81 -1.86 21.05
C ILE A 382 -3.70 -0.68 20.72
N LYS A 383 -3.24 0.23 19.86
CA LYS A 383 -4.00 1.42 19.45
C LYS A 383 -4.30 1.36 17.96
N THR A 384 -5.51 1.72 17.56
CA THR A 384 -5.83 1.93 16.16
C THR A 384 -6.67 3.16 15.96
N TYR A 385 -6.42 3.86 14.86
CA TYR A 385 -7.23 4.99 14.44
C TYR A 385 -7.29 5.07 12.93
N GLY A 386 -8.25 5.84 12.43
CA GLY A 386 -8.50 5.98 10.99
C GLY A 386 -9.49 7.08 10.71
N GLY A 387 -10.13 7.00 9.54
CA GLY A 387 -11.22 7.90 9.19
C GLY A 387 -12.56 7.54 9.85
N ASN A 388 -13.59 8.27 9.45
CA ASN A 388 -14.95 8.15 9.95
C ASN A 388 -15.51 6.71 9.80
N LYS A 389 -15.32 6.05 8.65
CA LYS A 389 -15.87 4.69 8.45
C LYS A 389 -15.09 3.62 9.22
N TYR A 390 -13.78 3.80 9.36
CA TYR A 390 -12.95 2.87 10.13
C TYR A 390 -13.34 2.86 11.61
N LEU A 391 -13.33 4.04 12.26
CA LEU A 391 -13.56 4.15 13.71
C LEU A 391 -14.97 3.73 14.15
N HIS A 392 -15.96 3.88 13.27
CA HIS A 392 -17.36 3.54 13.54
C HIS A 392 -17.77 2.17 12.95
N SER A 393 -16.82 1.23 12.87
CA SER A 393 -17.03 -0.13 12.37
C SER A 393 -16.41 -1.18 13.30
N ASP A 394 -16.56 -2.47 12.98
CA ASP A 394 -15.89 -3.56 13.69
C ASP A 394 -14.40 -3.72 13.31
N ARG A 395 -13.86 -2.88 12.42
CA ARG A 395 -12.47 -3.03 11.92
C ARG A 395 -11.41 -2.88 13.02
N PRO A 396 -11.46 -1.89 13.95
CA PRO A 396 -10.55 -1.82 15.10
C PRO A 396 -10.52 -3.12 15.90
N LYS A 397 -11.71 -3.65 16.22
CA LYS A 397 -11.86 -4.89 16.99
C LYS A 397 -11.27 -6.09 16.26
N LYS A 398 -11.50 -6.21 14.95
CA LYS A 398 -10.89 -7.28 14.14
C LYS A 398 -9.36 -7.24 14.16
N PHE A 399 -8.75 -6.05 14.21
CA PHE A 399 -7.31 -5.95 14.38
C PHE A 399 -6.88 -6.36 15.80
N PHE A 400 -7.59 -5.92 16.84
CA PHE A 400 -7.28 -6.32 18.21
C PHE A 400 -7.34 -7.82 18.42
N ASP A 401 -8.27 -8.52 17.78
CA ASP A 401 -8.40 -9.98 17.85
C ASP A 401 -7.27 -10.71 17.10
N ASN A 402 -6.39 -9.99 16.40
CA ASN A 402 -5.20 -10.50 15.71
C ASN A 402 -3.89 -10.24 16.48
N VAL A 403 -3.97 -9.84 17.74
CA VAL A 403 -2.83 -9.63 18.63
C VAL A 403 -3.01 -10.45 19.90
N TRP A 404 -2.02 -11.27 20.25
CA TRP A 404 -2.09 -12.16 21.42
C TRP A 404 -0.70 -12.43 22.00
N PHE A 405 -0.64 -12.86 23.26
CA PHE A 405 0.55 -13.47 23.85
C PHE A 405 0.45 -14.99 23.71
N GLU A 406 1.56 -15.64 23.33
CA GLU A 406 1.69 -17.11 23.32
C GLU A 406 2.02 -17.69 24.70
#